data_AF-A0A2I0API4-F1
#
_entry.id   AF-A0A2I0API4-F1
#
_cell.length_a   1.000
_cell.length_b   1.000
_cell.length_c   1.000
_cell.angle_alpha   90.00
_cell.angle_beta   90.00
_cell.angle_gamma   90.00
#
_symmetry.space_group_name_H-M   'P 1'
#
loop_
_entity.id
_entity.type
_entity.pdbx_description
1 polymer ?
#
loop_
_entity_poly.entity_id
_entity_poly.type
_entity_poly.pdbx_seq_one_letter_code
_entity_poly.pdbx_strand_id
1 'polypeptide(L)'
;MNNLTFGPGSPKSFHAYAGGGLDLESGNLRKLRKPKNSASNFVRMMKYIGNQVSYFYKLHPLAIFISSLIFGLVVLIVLSIYESSFRMMKYQNSNLHLGYGSYPLQNLHNLVMVAGHSIYTSINCGKFDNEDSWFLEPYQKHPGQAATFVEHIEVGVEIATQDESALLLFSGGETRKDAGPRSEAQSYWSVAETKGWFGKSNNVRDRALTEEHARDSFENLLFSVCRFRELTGSYPKNITVVSYDFKRERFSRLHRSAIGFPEERFFYFGTPASPTSREAAMKGEEIVRAQFQVDPFGCTGSLHYKRLKRDPFHRSVPYPEGCPELKGLFSYCGPAPYPGTLPWGK
;
A
#
# COMPACT_ATOMS: atom_id res chain seq x y z
N MET A 1 19.21 31.24 53.50
CA MET A 1 20.45 30.71 52.93
C MET A 1 20.15 30.16 51.53
N ASN A 2 20.67 30.84 50.52
CA ASN A 2 21.07 30.42 49.16
C ASN A 2 20.09 29.68 48.22
N ASN A 3 19.31 30.46 47.47
CA ASN A 3 19.32 30.61 46.00
C ASN A 3 20.34 29.80 45.16
N LEU A 4 19.91 29.09 44.09
CA LEU A 4 20.13 29.41 42.63
C LEU A 4 20.00 28.20 41.65
N THR A 5 19.09 28.39 40.68
CA THR A 5 19.14 28.16 39.20
C THR A 5 19.39 26.81 38.52
N PHE A 6 18.45 26.51 37.60
CA PHE A 6 18.58 25.63 36.43
C PHE A 6 19.49 26.23 35.33
N GLY A 7 20.22 25.36 34.64
CA GLY A 7 20.93 25.64 33.38
C GLY A 7 20.81 24.45 32.39
N PRO A 8 20.97 24.68 31.07
CA PRO A 8 20.52 23.76 30.01
C PRO A 8 21.63 22.80 29.54
N GLY A 9 21.26 21.56 29.18
CA GLY A 9 22.18 20.59 28.59
C GLY A 9 21.47 19.60 27.66
N SER A 10 21.91 19.57 26.40
CA SER A 10 21.42 18.71 25.31
C SER A 10 21.51 17.20 25.59
N PRO A 11 20.63 16.35 25.06
CA PRO A 11 20.77 14.90 25.19
C PRO A 11 21.86 14.37 24.25
N LYS A 12 22.88 13.72 24.81
CA LYS A 12 23.85 12.93 24.03
C LYS A 12 23.27 11.56 23.68
N SER A 13 23.58 11.13 22.46
CA SER A 13 23.14 9.91 21.79
C SER A 13 23.51 8.63 22.53
N PHE A 14 22.52 7.75 22.66
CA PHE A 14 22.65 6.38 23.11
C PHE A 14 23.35 5.54 22.01
N HIS A 15 24.53 4.99 22.29
CA HIS A 15 25.14 3.93 21.49
C HIS A 15 25.14 2.64 22.32
N ALA A 16 24.09 1.85 22.17
CA ALA A 16 24.08 0.47 22.67
C ALA A 16 24.89 -0.42 21.71
N TYR A 17 25.71 -1.30 22.30
CA TYR A 17 26.51 -2.38 21.72
C TYR A 17 27.92 -2.05 21.18
N ALA A 18 28.92 -2.33 22.03
CA ALA A 18 30.18 -2.91 21.59
C ALA A 18 30.24 -4.34 22.15
N GLY A 19 29.95 -5.32 21.28
CA GLY A 19 29.95 -6.74 21.63
C GLY A 19 31.37 -7.26 21.85
N GLY A 20 31.71 -7.58 23.10
CA GLY A 20 32.86 -8.39 23.47
C GLY A 20 32.41 -9.40 24.51
N GLY A 21 32.12 -10.62 24.07
CA GLY A 21 31.62 -11.71 24.91
C GLY A 21 32.64 -12.08 25.98
N LEU A 22 32.22 -11.97 27.24
CA LEU A 22 32.88 -12.58 28.38
C LEU A 22 32.25 -13.96 28.59
N ASP A 23 33.06 -14.98 28.37
CA ASP A 23 32.78 -16.36 28.74
C ASP A 23 33.03 -16.52 30.25
N LEU A 24 32.02 -17.03 30.96
CA LEU A 24 31.91 -17.01 32.43
C LEU A 24 32.43 -18.30 33.09
N GLU A 25 33.29 -19.08 32.41
CA GLU A 25 33.77 -20.38 32.93
C GLU A 25 35.29 -20.56 33.07
N SER A 26 36.15 -19.57 32.82
CA SER A 26 37.59 -19.73 33.07
C SER A 26 38.20 -18.56 33.83
N GLY A 27 38.20 -18.64 35.16
CA GLY A 27 38.78 -17.65 36.06
C GLY A 27 40.30 -17.58 36.01
N ASN A 28 40.87 -16.80 35.09
CA ASN A 28 42.28 -16.40 35.15
C ASN A 28 42.52 -14.96 34.66
N LEU A 29 43.04 -14.12 35.57
CA LEU A 29 43.49 -12.74 35.30
C LEU A 29 44.95 -12.76 34.81
N ARG A 30 45.20 -12.39 33.54
CA ARG A 30 46.56 -12.07 33.07
C ARG A 30 46.77 -10.55 32.99
N LYS A 31 47.74 -10.05 33.77
CA LYS A 31 48.24 -8.66 33.73
C LYS A 31 48.77 -8.29 32.34
N LEU A 32 48.24 -7.21 31.76
CA LEU A 32 48.70 -6.65 30.49
C LEU A 32 50.00 -5.85 30.66
N ARG A 33 51.05 -6.20 29.89
CA ARG A 33 52.25 -5.39 29.67
C ARG A 33 51.94 -4.29 28.65
N LYS A 34 52.36 -3.03 28.90
CA LYS A 34 52.19 -1.89 27.97
C LYS A 34 52.84 -2.16 26.60
N PRO A 35 52.21 -1.81 25.46
CA PRO A 35 52.76 -2.07 24.13
C PRO A 35 53.75 -0.99 23.68
N LYS A 36 54.81 -1.43 22.98
CA LYS A 36 55.70 -0.60 22.15
C LYS A 36 54.97 -0.17 20.87
N ASN A 37 55.25 1.06 20.41
CA ASN A 37 54.62 1.75 19.27
C ASN A 37 54.52 0.91 17.97
N SER A 38 53.31 0.43 17.66
CA SER A 38 52.94 -0.33 16.43
C SER A 38 52.86 0.54 15.17
N ALA A 39 52.49 1.82 15.31
CA ALA A 39 52.28 2.73 14.18
C ALA A 39 53.52 2.94 13.29
N SER A 40 54.72 2.90 13.89
CA SER A 40 56.00 3.08 13.17
C SER A 40 56.29 1.93 12.20
N ASN A 41 55.89 0.70 12.53
CA ASN A 41 56.19 -0.47 11.71
C ASN A 41 55.22 -0.61 10.53
N PHE A 42 53.95 -0.28 10.73
CA PHE A 42 52.93 -0.30 9.66
C PHE A 42 53.23 0.73 8.57
N VAL A 43 53.59 1.97 8.96
CA VAL A 43 53.95 3.03 7.99
C VAL A 43 55.19 2.66 7.17
N ARG A 44 56.17 2.01 7.81
CA ARG A 44 57.38 1.53 7.12
C ARG A 44 57.10 0.37 6.18
N MET A 45 56.18 -0.52 6.54
CA MET A 45 55.70 -1.62 5.69
C MET A 45 54.93 -1.10 4.47
N MET A 46 54.04 -0.12 4.65
CA MET A 46 53.28 0.50 3.55
C MET A 46 54.19 1.26 2.58
N LYS A 47 55.23 1.95 3.06
CA LYS A 47 56.24 2.57 2.20
C LYS A 47 57.05 1.54 1.40
N TYR A 48 57.39 0.39 2.00
CA TYR A 48 58.11 -0.68 1.31
C TYR A 48 57.27 -1.31 0.19
N ILE A 49 55.99 -1.60 0.47
CA ILE A 49 55.04 -2.13 -0.52
C ILE A 49 54.78 -1.11 -1.63
N GLY A 50 54.59 0.17 -1.28
CA GLY A 50 54.42 1.25 -2.26
C GLY A 50 55.62 1.39 -3.21
N ASN A 51 56.84 1.29 -2.69
CA ASN A 51 58.05 1.34 -3.50
C ASN A 51 58.23 0.08 -4.39
N GLN A 52 57.87 -1.10 -3.90
CA GLN A 52 57.87 -2.35 -4.69
C GLN A 52 56.85 -2.30 -5.83
N VAL A 53 55.65 -1.82 -5.55
CA VAL A 53 54.59 -1.62 -6.55
C VAL A 53 55.04 -0.59 -7.58
N SER A 54 55.55 0.57 -7.16
CA SER A 54 56.09 1.61 -8.06
C SER A 54 57.23 1.09 -8.95
N TYR A 55 58.06 0.17 -8.45
CA TYR A 55 59.14 -0.44 -9.24
C TYR A 55 58.57 -1.39 -10.31
N PHE A 56 57.55 -2.18 -9.96
CA PHE A 56 56.83 -3.04 -10.89
C PHE A 56 56.07 -2.24 -11.97
N TYR A 57 55.50 -1.08 -11.59
CA TYR A 57 54.85 -0.13 -12.51
C TYR A 57 55.80 0.44 -13.55
N LYS A 58 57.09 0.65 -13.21
CA LYS A 58 58.10 1.15 -14.14
C LYS A 58 58.63 0.08 -15.10
N LEU A 59 58.69 -1.19 -14.67
CA LEU A 59 59.25 -2.29 -15.46
C LEU A 59 58.27 -2.92 -16.44
N HIS A 60 56.97 -3.00 -16.10
CA HIS A 60 55.97 -3.68 -16.92
C HIS A 60 54.66 -2.89 -17.08
N PRO A 61 54.70 -1.67 -17.65
CA PRO A 61 53.52 -0.83 -17.84
C PRO A 61 52.43 -1.53 -18.69
N LEU A 62 52.84 -2.31 -19.69
CA LEU A 62 51.94 -3.09 -20.54
C LEU A 62 51.24 -4.23 -19.78
N ALA A 63 51.92 -4.94 -18.89
CA ALA A 63 51.33 -6.06 -18.15
C ALA A 63 50.27 -5.59 -17.15
N ILE A 64 50.44 -4.40 -16.58
CA ILE A 64 49.46 -3.78 -15.67
C ILE A 64 48.27 -3.26 -16.46
N PHE A 65 48.50 -2.62 -17.61
CA PHE A 65 47.42 -2.20 -18.51
C PHE A 65 46.58 -3.40 -18.98
N ILE A 66 47.22 -4.51 -19.33
CA ILE A 66 46.52 -5.76 -19.69
C ILE A 66 45.74 -6.31 -18.49
N SER A 67 46.34 -6.32 -17.31
CA SER A 67 45.67 -6.79 -16.08
C SER A 67 44.46 -5.93 -15.72
N SER A 68 44.53 -4.60 -15.87
CA SER A 68 43.40 -3.71 -15.59
C SER A 68 42.29 -3.85 -16.63
N LEU A 69 42.65 -4.10 -17.89
CA LEU A 69 41.69 -4.37 -18.97
C LEU A 69 40.96 -5.70 -18.74
N ILE A 70 41.69 -6.75 -18.32
CA ILE A 70 41.10 -8.04 -17.95
C ILE A 70 40.16 -7.86 -16.74
N PHE A 71 40.58 -7.13 -15.72
CA PHE A 71 39.73 -6.85 -14.55
C PHE A 71 38.46 -6.09 -14.94
N GLY A 72 38.58 -5.06 -15.78
CA GLY A 72 37.44 -4.32 -16.31
C GLY A 72 36.48 -5.22 -17.12
N LEU A 73 37.03 -6.12 -17.94
CA LEU A 73 36.23 -7.08 -18.71
C LEU A 73 35.48 -8.05 -17.79
N VAL A 74 36.13 -8.57 -16.74
CA VAL A 74 35.50 -9.45 -15.75
C VAL A 74 34.37 -8.73 -15.01
N VAL A 75 34.57 -7.48 -14.58
CA VAL A 75 33.52 -6.68 -13.93
C VAL A 75 32.34 -6.45 -14.88
N LEU A 76 32.59 -6.13 -16.16
CA LEU A 76 31.53 -5.98 -17.16
C LEU A 76 30.77 -7.28 -17.41
N ILE A 77 31.46 -8.42 -17.47
CA ILE A 77 30.84 -9.74 -17.61
C ILE A 77 29.98 -10.07 -16.38
N VAL A 78 30.49 -9.82 -15.16
CA VAL A 78 29.73 -10.05 -13.91
C VAL A 78 28.51 -9.14 -13.84
N LEU A 79 28.63 -7.85 -14.19
CA LEU A 79 27.51 -6.92 -14.25
C LEU A 79 26.51 -7.32 -15.33
N SER A 80 26.96 -7.78 -16.49
CA SER A 80 26.10 -8.28 -17.56
C SER A 80 25.37 -9.57 -17.16
N ILE A 81 26.03 -10.48 -16.45
CA ILE A 81 25.42 -11.71 -15.92
C ILE A 81 24.43 -11.36 -14.82
N TYR A 82 24.74 -10.36 -13.98
CA TYR A 82 23.83 -9.90 -12.94
C TYR A 82 22.60 -9.20 -13.53
N GLU A 83 22.79 -8.35 -14.54
CA GLU A 83 21.69 -7.71 -15.26
C GLU A 83 20.87 -8.75 -16.04
N SER A 84 21.51 -9.73 -16.69
CA SER A 84 20.81 -10.81 -17.40
C SER A 84 20.07 -11.72 -16.43
N SER A 85 20.63 -12.03 -15.26
CA SER A 85 19.98 -12.82 -14.22
C SER A 85 18.82 -12.05 -13.58
N PHE A 86 18.97 -10.74 -13.37
CA PHE A 86 17.90 -9.88 -12.86
C PHE A 86 16.79 -9.70 -13.90
N ARG A 87 17.14 -9.52 -15.18
CA ARG A 87 16.18 -9.52 -16.29
C ARG A 87 15.50 -10.87 -16.44
N MET A 88 16.22 -11.98 -16.32
CA MET A 88 15.66 -13.33 -16.42
C MET A 88 14.82 -13.68 -15.21
N MET A 89 15.14 -13.18 -14.01
CA MET A 89 14.31 -13.29 -12.82
C MET A 89 13.04 -12.43 -12.95
N LYS A 90 13.14 -11.22 -13.52
CA LYS A 90 11.97 -10.39 -13.86
C LYS A 90 11.13 -11.02 -14.98
N TYR A 91 11.78 -11.65 -15.96
CA TYR A 91 11.15 -12.37 -17.07
C TYR A 91 10.51 -13.68 -16.60
N GLN A 92 11.14 -14.39 -15.65
CA GLN A 92 10.60 -15.56 -14.98
C GLN A 92 9.48 -15.17 -14.02
N ASN A 93 9.51 -14.02 -13.34
CA ASN A 93 8.38 -13.54 -12.54
C ASN A 93 7.20 -13.13 -13.45
N SER A 94 7.48 -12.53 -14.62
CA SER A 94 6.45 -12.24 -15.62
C SER A 94 5.98 -13.48 -16.40
N ASN A 95 6.77 -14.56 -16.46
CA ASN A 95 6.38 -15.86 -17.06
C ASN A 95 5.86 -16.87 -16.03
N LEU A 96 6.04 -16.65 -14.73
CA LEU A 96 5.33 -17.34 -13.65
C LEU A 96 3.90 -16.79 -13.50
N HIS A 97 3.60 -15.64 -14.11
CA HIS A 97 2.23 -15.25 -14.39
C HIS A 97 1.67 -16.17 -15.49
N LEU A 98 0.72 -17.01 -15.09
CA LEU A 98 -0.10 -17.89 -15.93
C LEU A 98 0.57 -19.15 -16.51
N GLY A 99 1.03 -20.02 -15.61
CA GLY A 99 0.82 -21.44 -15.84
C GLY A 99 -0.68 -21.75 -15.86
N TYR A 100 -1.29 -21.78 -17.04
CA TYR A 100 -2.53 -22.48 -17.40
C TYR A 100 -3.71 -22.40 -16.39
N GLY A 101 -4.50 -21.33 -16.49
CA GLY A 101 -5.96 -21.47 -16.63
C GLY A 101 -6.86 -21.58 -15.38
N SER A 102 -6.39 -21.29 -14.16
CA SER A 102 -7.31 -21.23 -13.00
C SER A 102 -7.23 -19.93 -12.21
N TYR A 103 -8.00 -18.90 -12.61
CA TYR A 103 -8.33 -17.83 -11.67
C TYR A 103 -9.29 -18.38 -10.60
N PRO A 104 -9.13 -18.02 -9.32
CA PRO A 104 -9.89 -18.64 -8.22
C PRO A 104 -11.40 -18.41 -8.32
N LEU A 105 -11.85 -17.35 -9.00
CA LEU A 105 -13.25 -16.91 -9.03
C LEU A 105 -13.75 -16.61 -10.46
N GLN A 106 -13.37 -17.43 -11.46
CA GLN A 106 -13.69 -17.18 -12.89
C GLN A 106 -15.18 -17.01 -13.23
N ASN A 107 -16.05 -17.65 -12.46
CA ASN A 107 -17.49 -17.65 -12.72
C ASN A 107 -18.17 -16.35 -12.22
N LEU A 108 -17.45 -15.47 -11.54
CA LEU A 108 -17.97 -14.19 -11.09
C LEU A 108 -17.81 -13.14 -12.17
N HIS A 109 -18.84 -12.34 -12.36
CA HIS A 109 -18.96 -11.38 -13.46
C HIS A 109 -19.30 -9.98 -12.98
N ASN A 110 -19.86 -9.82 -11.78
CA ASN A 110 -20.29 -8.53 -11.25
C ASN A 110 -19.46 -8.15 -10.02
N LEU A 111 -19.10 -6.88 -9.90
CA LEU A 111 -18.38 -6.35 -8.74
C LEU A 111 -19.37 -5.64 -7.82
N VAL A 112 -19.46 -6.07 -6.56
CA VAL A 112 -20.08 -5.30 -5.49
C VAL A 112 -18.94 -4.72 -4.64
N MET A 113 -18.74 -3.41 -4.71
CA MET A 113 -17.66 -2.71 -4.03
C MET A 113 -18.21 -1.89 -2.87
N VAL A 114 -17.76 -2.19 -1.65
CA VAL A 114 -18.13 -1.43 -0.44
C VAL A 114 -16.97 -0.53 -0.06
N ALA A 115 -17.19 0.78 -0.10
CA ALA A 115 -16.17 1.76 0.23
C ALA A 115 -15.97 1.86 1.75
N GLY A 116 -14.73 1.72 2.19
CA GLY A 116 -14.30 1.99 3.55
C GLY A 116 -14.33 3.49 3.88
N HIS A 117 -14.63 3.81 5.14
CA HIS A 117 -14.57 5.19 5.65
C HIS A 117 -13.96 5.30 7.06
N SER A 118 -13.71 4.17 7.72
CA SER A 118 -13.21 4.07 9.10
C SER A 118 -12.75 2.64 9.39
N ILE A 119 -12.07 2.44 10.52
CA ILE A 119 -11.50 1.16 10.93
C ILE A 119 -12.17 0.72 12.23
N TYR A 120 -12.74 -0.48 12.25
CA TYR A 120 -13.20 -1.10 13.50
C TYR A 120 -11.99 -1.50 14.35
N THR A 121 -11.88 -0.97 15.56
CA THR A 121 -10.71 -1.13 16.44
C THR A 121 -11.03 -1.76 17.80
N SER A 122 -12.30 -1.98 18.12
CA SER A 122 -12.67 -2.60 19.40
C SER A 122 -12.08 -4.00 19.54
N ILE A 123 -11.47 -4.25 20.70
CA ILE A 123 -11.01 -5.58 21.12
C ILE A 123 -12.20 -6.40 21.64
N ASN A 124 -13.20 -5.73 22.21
CA ASN A 124 -14.42 -6.34 22.71
C ASN A 124 -15.42 -6.43 21.55
N CYS A 125 -15.47 -7.59 20.91
CA CYS A 125 -16.41 -7.89 19.82
C CYS A 125 -17.86 -7.52 20.21
N GLY A 126 -18.67 -7.08 19.23
CA GLY A 126 -20.14 -7.02 19.39
C GLY A 126 -20.77 -5.62 19.50
N LYS A 127 -20.03 -4.57 19.89
CA LYS A 127 -20.55 -3.18 19.95
C LYS A 127 -20.31 -2.41 18.65
N PHE A 128 -20.71 -2.97 17.51
CA PHE A 128 -20.41 -2.43 16.19
C PHE A 128 -21.06 -1.07 15.93
N ASP A 129 -22.21 -0.79 16.54
CA ASP A 129 -22.94 0.46 16.34
C ASP A 129 -22.50 1.59 17.29
N ASN A 130 -21.45 1.35 18.08
CA ASN A 130 -20.90 2.33 19.02
C ASN A 130 -19.68 3.02 18.42
N GLU A 131 -19.66 4.36 18.45
CA GLU A 131 -18.56 5.20 17.98
C GLU A 131 -17.19 4.86 18.61
N ASP A 132 -17.16 4.46 19.88
CA ASP A 132 -15.92 4.10 20.60
C ASP A 132 -15.28 2.80 20.07
N SER A 133 -16.04 2.01 19.30
CA SER A 133 -15.53 0.80 18.67
C SER A 133 -14.79 1.06 17.36
N TRP A 134 -14.82 2.29 16.86
CA TRP A 134 -14.24 2.68 15.57
C TRP A 134 -13.17 3.76 15.76
N PHE A 135 -12.18 3.74 14.89
CA PHE A 135 -11.22 4.83 14.80
C PHE A 135 -11.79 5.99 13.99
N LEU A 136 -12.33 6.99 14.69
CA LEU A 136 -13.00 8.14 14.08
C LEU A 136 -12.13 9.39 14.03
N GLU A 137 -12.07 10.03 12.86
CA GLU A 137 -11.57 11.40 12.74
C GLU A 137 -12.46 12.40 13.47
N PRO A 138 -11.95 13.60 13.84
CA PRO A 138 -12.73 14.60 14.56
C PRO A 138 -14.09 14.92 13.92
N TYR A 139 -14.16 15.00 12.59
CA TYR A 139 -15.40 15.29 11.86
C TYR A 139 -16.39 14.10 11.82
N GLN A 140 -15.93 12.88 12.14
CA GLN A 140 -16.74 11.66 12.19
C GLN A 140 -17.29 11.39 13.60
N LYS A 141 -16.84 12.13 14.62
CA LYS A 141 -17.26 11.95 16.01
C LYS A 141 -18.62 12.58 16.27
N HIS A 142 -19.67 11.92 15.80
CA HIS A 142 -21.05 12.31 16.04
C HIS A 142 -21.95 11.07 16.16
N PRO A 143 -23.09 11.16 16.86
CA PRO A 143 -23.98 10.02 17.05
C PRO A 143 -24.48 9.44 15.72
N GLY A 144 -24.52 8.11 15.64
CA GLY A 144 -25.01 7.34 14.50
C GLY A 144 -23.97 7.08 13.41
N GLN A 145 -22.74 7.60 13.55
CA GLN A 145 -21.70 7.41 12.53
C GLN A 145 -21.30 5.93 12.39
N ALA A 146 -21.14 5.24 13.52
CA ALA A 146 -20.78 3.83 13.55
C ALA A 146 -21.86 2.97 12.88
N ALA A 147 -23.13 3.24 13.19
CA ALA A 147 -24.27 2.57 12.58
C ALA A 147 -24.27 2.71 11.05
N THR A 148 -23.93 3.88 10.50
CA THR A 148 -23.83 4.04 9.03
C THR A 148 -22.74 3.16 8.41
N PHE A 149 -21.59 2.98 9.08
CA PHE A 149 -20.56 2.06 8.59
C PHE A 149 -21.04 0.61 8.59
N VAL A 150 -21.72 0.20 9.65
CA VAL A 150 -22.33 -1.13 9.79
C VAL A 150 -23.37 -1.35 8.69
N GLU A 151 -24.18 -0.33 8.38
CA GLU A 151 -25.17 -0.37 7.29
C GLU A 151 -24.51 -0.52 5.91
N HIS A 152 -23.40 0.17 5.63
CA HIS A 152 -22.66 -0.04 4.37
C HIS A 152 -22.25 -1.52 4.19
N ILE A 153 -21.81 -2.15 5.29
CA ILE A 153 -21.35 -3.53 5.29
C ILE A 153 -22.52 -4.48 5.06
N GLU A 154 -23.61 -4.31 5.80
CA GLU A 154 -24.82 -5.13 5.68
C GLU A 154 -25.40 -5.08 4.27
N VAL A 155 -25.62 -3.87 3.74
CA VAL A 155 -26.15 -3.66 2.39
C VAL A 155 -25.25 -4.27 1.32
N GLY A 156 -23.93 -4.13 1.46
CA GLY A 156 -22.98 -4.75 0.53
C GLY A 156 -23.09 -6.28 0.50
N VAL A 157 -23.25 -6.89 1.67
CA VAL A 157 -23.48 -8.34 1.79
C VAL A 157 -24.83 -8.72 1.18
N GLU A 158 -25.90 -8.00 1.47
CA GLU A 158 -27.24 -8.27 0.95
C GLU A 158 -27.30 -8.21 -0.58
N ILE A 159 -26.69 -7.19 -1.19
CA ILE A 159 -26.61 -7.06 -2.65
C ILE A 159 -25.85 -8.25 -3.25
N ALA A 160 -24.71 -8.61 -2.66
CA ALA A 160 -23.93 -9.75 -3.14
C ALA A 160 -24.68 -11.07 -2.97
N THR A 161 -25.46 -11.25 -1.90
CA THR A 161 -26.30 -12.44 -1.66
C THR A 161 -27.35 -12.65 -2.75
N GLN A 162 -27.90 -11.56 -3.30
CA GLN A 162 -28.93 -11.59 -4.35
C GLN A 162 -28.37 -11.90 -5.74
N ASP A 163 -27.04 -11.81 -5.92
CA ASP A 163 -26.35 -12.07 -7.18
C ASP A 163 -25.26 -13.12 -6.99
N GLU A 164 -25.54 -14.36 -7.40
CA GLU A 164 -24.60 -15.49 -7.32
C GLU A 164 -23.33 -15.27 -8.18
N SER A 165 -23.39 -14.38 -9.17
CA SER A 165 -22.26 -14.01 -10.02
C SER A 165 -21.48 -12.79 -9.49
N ALA A 166 -21.85 -12.25 -8.33
CA ALA A 166 -21.17 -11.11 -7.74
C ALA A 166 -19.94 -11.52 -6.90
N LEU A 167 -18.87 -10.75 -7.04
CA LEU A 167 -17.74 -10.70 -6.12
C LEU A 167 -17.92 -9.49 -5.20
N LEU A 168 -18.01 -9.72 -3.89
CA LEU A 168 -18.02 -8.66 -2.88
C LEU A 168 -16.58 -8.28 -2.53
N LEU A 169 -16.23 -7.00 -2.72
CA LEU A 169 -14.96 -6.43 -2.27
C LEU A 169 -15.23 -5.29 -1.29
N PHE A 170 -14.78 -5.46 -0.05
CA PHE A 170 -14.57 -4.32 0.85
C PHE A 170 -13.27 -3.63 0.45
N SER A 171 -13.30 -2.32 0.22
CA SER A 171 -12.14 -1.58 -0.30
C SER A 171 -11.75 -0.40 0.59
N GLY A 172 -10.47 -0.33 0.95
CA GLY A 172 -9.89 0.73 1.75
C GLY A 172 -8.68 0.22 2.53
N GLY A 173 -7.59 0.99 2.48
CA GLY A 173 -6.30 0.59 3.03
C GLY A 173 -6.04 1.02 4.47
N GLU A 174 -4.78 0.87 4.89
CA GLU A 174 -4.29 1.24 6.21
C GLU A 174 -4.05 2.77 6.32
N THR A 175 -5.13 3.56 6.26
CA THR A 175 -5.03 5.02 6.09
C THR A 175 -4.76 5.82 7.37
N ARG A 176 -4.78 5.16 8.55
CA ARG A 176 -4.74 5.80 9.88
C ARG A 176 -3.61 5.26 10.74
N LYS A 177 -2.59 6.09 11.00
CA LYS A 177 -1.42 5.71 11.79
C LYS A 177 -1.80 5.21 13.20
N ASP A 178 -2.69 5.94 13.86
CA ASP A 178 -3.04 5.68 15.27
C ASP A 178 -4.05 4.53 15.44
N ALA A 179 -4.64 4.02 14.34
CA ALA A 179 -5.48 2.81 14.36
C ALA A 179 -4.64 1.50 14.34
N GLY A 180 -3.32 1.62 14.08
CA GLY A 180 -2.43 0.49 13.81
C GLY A 180 -2.49 0.02 12.35
N PRO A 181 -1.73 -1.04 11.99
CA PRO A 181 -1.66 -1.59 10.63
C PRO A 181 -2.91 -2.42 10.32
N ARG A 182 -4.06 -1.76 10.31
CA ARG A 182 -5.38 -2.34 10.01
C ARG A 182 -6.00 -1.59 8.85
N SER A 183 -6.38 -2.31 7.81
CA SER A 183 -7.06 -1.72 6.67
C SER A 183 -8.55 -1.53 6.96
N GLU A 184 -9.14 -0.49 6.37
CA GLU A 184 -10.60 -0.29 6.43
C GLU A 184 -11.33 -1.53 5.89
N ALA A 185 -10.85 -2.09 4.78
CA ALA A 185 -11.39 -3.29 4.14
C ALA A 185 -11.39 -4.53 5.05
N GLN A 186 -10.27 -4.86 5.70
CA GLN A 186 -10.20 -5.99 6.64
C GLN A 186 -11.15 -5.79 7.81
N SER A 187 -11.23 -4.56 8.32
CA SER A 187 -12.10 -4.26 9.45
C SER A 187 -13.58 -4.47 9.08
N TYR A 188 -13.99 -4.06 7.87
CA TYR A 188 -15.36 -4.24 7.38
C TYR A 188 -15.69 -5.73 7.16
N TRP A 189 -14.78 -6.47 6.53
CA TRP A 189 -14.93 -7.91 6.34
C TRP A 189 -15.08 -8.66 7.68
N SER A 190 -14.28 -8.27 8.69
CA SER A 190 -14.30 -8.90 10.02
C SER A 190 -15.60 -8.61 10.78
N VAL A 191 -16.15 -7.41 10.64
CA VAL A 191 -17.47 -7.07 11.18
C VAL A 191 -18.55 -7.94 10.55
N ALA A 192 -18.54 -8.11 9.22
CA ALA A 192 -19.50 -8.96 8.52
C ALA A 192 -19.42 -10.43 8.95
N GLU A 193 -18.20 -10.97 9.08
CA GLU A 193 -17.94 -12.31 9.58
C GLU A 193 -18.50 -12.48 10.99
N THR A 194 -18.21 -11.54 11.90
CA THR A 194 -18.63 -11.63 13.30
C THR A 194 -20.14 -11.48 13.47
N LYS A 195 -20.80 -10.69 12.62
CA LYS A 195 -22.26 -10.58 12.55
C LYS A 195 -22.92 -11.83 11.93
N GLY A 196 -22.13 -12.75 11.36
CA GLY A 196 -22.62 -13.95 10.69
C GLY A 196 -23.38 -13.64 9.40
N TRP A 197 -23.16 -12.48 8.78
CA TRP A 197 -23.95 -12.05 7.63
C TRP A 197 -23.70 -12.89 6.38
N PHE A 198 -22.48 -13.42 6.22
CA PHE A 198 -22.15 -14.18 5.01
C PHE A 198 -22.95 -15.48 4.83
N GLY A 199 -23.45 -16.06 5.93
CA GLY A 199 -24.17 -17.35 5.93
C GLY A 199 -25.70 -17.24 5.94
N LYS A 200 -26.29 -16.04 5.98
CA LYS A 200 -27.74 -15.87 6.18
C LYS A 200 -28.59 -16.32 4.98
N SER A 201 -28.09 -16.19 3.75
CA SER A 201 -28.76 -16.60 2.50
C SER A 201 -27.71 -16.68 1.38
N ASN A 202 -27.75 -17.73 0.54
CA ASN A 202 -26.83 -17.97 -0.59
C ASN A 202 -25.37 -17.64 -0.29
N ASN A 203 -24.77 -18.40 0.64
CA ASN A 203 -23.42 -18.23 1.21
C ASN A 203 -22.48 -17.37 0.33
N VAL A 204 -22.23 -16.13 0.75
CA VAL A 204 -21.35 -15.21 0.02
C VAL A 204 -19.91 -15.27 0.49
N ARG A 205 -19.63 -16.03 1.57
CA ARG A 205 -18.35 -16.00 2.28
C ARG A 205 -17.17 -16.31 1.35
N ASP A 206 -17.35 -17.28 0.46
CA ASP A 206 -16.30 -17.75 -0.46
C ASP A 206 -16.02 -16.76 -1.60
N ARG A 207 -16.86 -15.74 -1.74
CA ARG A 207 -16.80 -14.67 -2.76
C ARG A 207 -16.89 -13.27 -2.13
N ALA A 208 -16.49 -13.15 -0.86
CA ALA A 208 -16.32 -11.90 -0.13
C ALA A 208 -14.84 -11.71 0.25
N LEU A 209 -14.17 -10.75 -0.38
CA LEU A 209 -12.75 -10.49 -0.23
C LEU A 209 -12.47 -9.01 0.04
N THR A 210 -11.19 -8.66 0.19
CA THR A 210 -10.71 -7.32 0.50
C THR A 210 -9.84 -6.73 -0.62
N GLU A 211 -9.90 -5.41 -0.74
CA GLU A 211 -8.96 -4.55 -1.44
C GLU A 211 -8.37 -3.58 -0.40
N GLU A 212 -7.08 -3.71 -0.10
CA GLU A 212 -6.49 -3.13 1.12
C GLU A 212 -5.50 -1.99 0.88
N HIS A 213 -5.48 -1.42 -0.32
CA HIS A 213 -4.46 -0.43 -0.69
C HIS A 213 -5.05 0.92 -1.06
N ALA A 214 -6.37 1.02 -1.27
CA ALA A 214 -6.97 2.30 -1.63
C ALA A 214 -6.93 3.34 -0.51
N ARG A 215 -6.50 4.55 -0.83
CA ARG A 215 -6.34 5.67 0.13
C ARG A 215 -7.38 6.77 -0.05
N ASP A 216 -8.14 6.72 -1.14
CA ASP A 216 -9.26 7.61 -1.39
C ASP A 216 -10.38 6.93 -2.19
N SER A 217 -11.46 7.66 -2.44
CA SER A 217 -12.63 7.16 -3.16
C SER A 217 -12.38 6.80 -4.62
N PHE A 218 -11.39 7.41 -5.28
CA PHE A 218 -11.05 7.09 -6.66
C PHE A 218 -10.27 5.76 -6.70
N GLU A 219 -9.24 5.64 -5.84
CA GLU A 219 -8.49 4.39 -5.69
C GLU A 219 -9.40 3.24 -5.26
N ASN A 220 -10.36 3.50 -4.37
CA ASN A 220 -11.38 2.53 -3.95
C ASN A 220 -12.04 1.85 -5.15
N LEU A 221 -12.48 2.63 -6.14
CA LEU A 221 -13.08 2.11 -7.36
C LEU A 221 -12.04 1.44 -8.27
N LEU A 222 -10.98 2.17 -8.65
CA LEU A 222 -10.00 1.69 -9.62
C LEU A 222 -9.27 0.42 -9.15
N PHE A 223 -8.89 0.37 -7.88
CA PHE A 223 -8.18 -0.77 -7.30
C PHE A 223 -9.12 -1.96 -7.15
N SER A 224 -10.39 -1.76 -6.81
CA SER A 224 -11.37 -2.85 -6.77
C SER A 224 -11.61 -3.46 -8.16
N VAL A 225 -11.61 -2.66 -9.22
CA VAL A 225 -11.68 -3.16 -10.61
C VAL A 225 -10.45 -4.00 -10.97
N CYS A 226 -9.25 -3.54 -10.59
CA CYS A 226 -8.02 -4.30 -10.80
C CYS A 226 -8.02 -5.61 -9.98
N ARG A 227 -8.43 -5.54 -8.71
CA ARG A 227 -8.53 -6.69 -7.80
C ARG A 227 -9.54 -7.73 -8.30
N PHE A 228 -10.67 -7.27 -8.86
CA PHE A 228 -11.63 -8.15 -9.53
C PHE A 228 -10.96 -8.91 -10.69
N ARG A 229 -10.19 -8.22 -11.53
CA ARG A 229 -9.46 -8.83 -12.65
C ARG A 229 -8.41 -9.85 -12.19
N GLU A 230 -7.71 -9.58 -11.08
CA GLU A 230 -6.77 -10.54 -10.47
C GLU A 230 -7.44 -11.84 -10.04
N LEU A 231 -8.66 -11.74 -9.48
CA LEU A 231 -9.38 -12.86 -8.89
C LEU A 231 -10.19 -13.68 -9.90
N THR A 232 -10.71 -13.03 -10.95
CA THR A 232 -11.68 -13.64 -11.88
C THR A 232 -11.11 -13.90 -13.26
N GLY A 233 -10.01 -13.25 -13.65
CA GLY A 233 -9.49 -13.38 -15.01
C GLY A 233 -10.11 -12.45 -16.03
N SER A 234 -11.20 -11.76 -15.68
CA SER A 234 -11.92 -10.84 -16.56
C SER A 234 -12.26 -9.54 -15.83
N TYR A 235 -12.64 -8.49 -16.56
CA TYR A 235 -13.12 -7.25 -15.95
C TYR A 235 -14.61 -7.36 -15.64
N PRO A 236 -15.12 -6.65 -14.62
CA PRO A 236 -16.52 -6.77 -14.23
C PRO A 236 -17.46 -6.31 -15.36
N LYS A 237 -18.52 -7.09 -15.59
CA LYS A 237 -19.63 -6.74 -16.46
C LYS A 237 -20.46 -5.62 -15.82
N ASN A 238 -20.76 -5.71 -14.53
CA ASN A 238 -21.45 -4.66 -13.79
C ASN A 238 -20.65 -4.26 -12.55
N ILE A 239 -20.71 -2.99 -12.17
CA ILE A 239 -20.15 -2.48 -10.92
C ILE A 239 -21.29 -1.89 -10.09
N THR A 240 -21.46 -2.38 -8.87
CA THR A 240 -22.34 -1.80 -7.86
C THR A 240 -21.48 -1.25 -6.73
N VAL A 241 -21.53 0.06 -6.50
CA VAL A 241 -20.83 0.71 -5.40
C VAL A 241 -21.78 0.92 -4.22
N VAL A 242 -21.35 0.53 -3.03
CA VAL A 242 -22.02 0.83 -1.75
C VAL A 242 -21.17 1.83 -0.97
N SER A 243 -21.76 2.99 -0.68
CA SER A 243 -21.11 4.06 0.07
C SER A 243 -22.17 5.05 0.58
N TYR A 244 -21.75 6.22 1.07
CA TYR A 244 -22.68 7.28 1.49
C TYR A 244 -23.54 7.80 0.34
N ASP A 245 -24.82 8.08 0.60
CA ASP A 245 -25.75 8.67 -0.36
C ASP A 245 -25.24 9.97 -1.00
N PHE A 246 -24.67 10.87 -0.20
CA PHE A 246 -24.14 12.15 -0.67
C PHE A 246 -22.94 12.00 -1.62
N LYS A 247 -22.25 10.85 -1.63
CA LYS A 247 -21.10 10.57 -2.52
C LYS A 247 -21.51 10.03 -3.90
N ARG A 248 -22.81 9.79 -4.14
CA ARG A 248 -23.35 9.21 -5.39
C ARG A 248 -22.80 9.89 -6.64
N GLU A 249 -22.88 11.22 -6.69
CA GLU A 249 -22.47 12.01 -7.85
C GLU A 249 -20.97 11.85 -8.14
N ARG A 250 -20.14 11.85 -7.09
CA ARG A 250 -18.70 11.69 -7.25
C ARG A 250 -18.34 10.32 -7.82
N PHE A 251 -18.94 9.25 -7.33
CA PHE A 251 -18.68 7.91 -7.86
C PHE A 251 -19.27 7.71 -9.26
N SER A 252 -20.57 8.00 -9.42
CA SER A 252 -21.34 7.66 -10.61
C SER A 252 -21.04 8.56 -11.81
N ARG A 253 -20.64 9.81 -11.58
CA ARG A 253 -20.31 10.75 -12.67
C ARG A 253 -18.83 10.98 -12.84
N LEU A 254 -18.09 11.22 -11.75
CA LEU A 254 -16.68 11.59 -11.86
C LEU A 254 -15.79 10.36 -11.94
N HIS A 255 -15.77 9.52 -10.90
CA HIS A 255 -14.86 8.37 -10.84
C HIS A 255 -15.15 7.36 -11.95
N ARG A 256 -16.42 7.00 -12.15
CA ARG A 256 -16.85 6.13 -13.26
C ARG A 256 -16.38 6.68 -14.61
N SER A 257 -16.60 7.97 -14.88
CA SER A 257 -16.21 8.58 -16.14
C SER A 257 -14.68 8.69 -16.28
N ALA A 258 -13.95 8.91 -15.19
CA ALA A 258 -12.49 8.97 -15.20
C ALA A 258 -11.87 7.62 -15.58
N ILE A 259 -12.45 6.52 -15.11
CA ILE A 259 -12.10 5.17 -15.57
C ILE A 259 -12.84 4.76 -16.86
N GLY A 260 -13.64 5.64 -17.48
CA GLY A 260 -14.36 5.35 -18.72
C GLY A 260 -15.34 4.17 -18.64
N PHE A 261 -15.82 3.78 -17.46
CA PHE A 261 -16.73 2.63 -17.30
C PHE A 261 -18.15 3.00 -17.75
N PRO A 262 -18.90 2.14 -18.46
CA PRO A 262 -20.19 2.53 -19.03
C PRO A 262 -21.26 2.81 -17.97
N GLU A 263 -22.12 3.79 -18.24
CA GLU A 263 -23.12 4.28 -17.29
C GLU A 263 -24.23 3.25 -17.05
N GLU A 264 -24.65 2.55 -18.09
CA GLU A 264 -25.70 1.54 -18.06
C GLU A 264 -25.32 0.27 -17.27
N ARG A 265 -24.03 0.11 -16.95
CA ARG A 265 -23.49 -1.03 -16.19
C ARG A 265 -22.97 -0.62 -14.80
N PHE A 266 -23.17 0.64 -14.41
CA PHE A 266 -22.68 1.20 -13.15
C PHE A 266 -23.86 1.57 -12.24
N PHE A 267 -23.95 0.87 -11.11
CA PHE A 267 -24.99 1.05 -10.11
C PHE A 267 -24.39 1.62 -8.83
N TYR A 268 -25.21 2.39 -8.11
CA TYR A 268 -24.79 3.01 -6.86
C TYR A 268 -25.88 2.90 -5.81
N PHE A 269 -25.54 2.28 -4.68
CA PHE A 269 -26.37 2.20 -3.51
C PHE A 269 -25.80 3.12 -2.42
N GLY A 270 -26.62 4.08 -2.00
CA GLY A 270 -26.24 5.08 -1.02
C GLY A 270 -26.91 4.79 0.31
N THR A 271 -26.16 4.62 1.39
CA THR A 271 -26.75 4.62 2.74
C THR A 271 -26.68 6.03 3.34
N PRO A 272 -27.66 6.43 4.15
CA PRO A 272 -27.77 7.80 4.64
C PRO A 272 -26.67 8.13 5.65
N ALA A 273 -26.15 9.35 5.56
CA ALA A 273 -25.37 9.93 6.67
C ALA A 273 -26.23 10.08 7.93
N SER A 274 -25.59 10.16 9.10
CA SER A 274 -26.34 10.47 10.32
C SER A 274 -27.07 11.82 10.19
N PRO A 275 -28.28 11.97 10.76
CA PRO A 275 -29.03 13.21 10.66
C PRO A 275 -28.27 14.44 11.17
N THR A 276 -27.40 14.23 12.17
CA THR A 276 -26.62 15.28 12.83
C THR A 276 -25.45 15.79 12.00
N SER A 277 -24.91 15.00 11.07
CA SER A 277 -23.77 15.40 10.24
C SER A 277 -24.11 15.60 8.76
N ARG A 278 -25.32 15.22 8.33
CA ARG A 278 -25.75 15.25 6.93
C ARG A 278 -25.44 16.56 6.22
N GLU A 279 -25.80 17.71 6.81
CA GLU A 279 -25.58 19.01 6.17
C GLU A 279 -24.08 19.32 5.98
N ALA A 280 -23.28 19.10 7.04
CA ALA A 280 -21.84 19.30 6.98
C ALA A 280 -21.16 18.33 6.01
N ALA A 281 -21.63 17.07 5.95
CA ALA A 281 -21.15 16.06 5.02
C ALA A 281 -21.43 16.45 3.56
N MET A 282 -22.64 16.97 3.27
CA MET A 282 -22.99 17.46 1.93
C MET A 282 -22.13 18.65 1.51
N LYS A 283 -21.91 19.63 2.39
CA LYS A 283 -21.00 20.78 2.11
C LYS A 283 -19.57 20.33 1.88
N GLY A 284 -19.06 19.42 2.72
CA GLY A 284 -17.72 18.85 2.57
C GLY A 284 -17.59 18.07 1.26
N GLU A 285 -18.61 17.32 0.86
CA GLU A 285 -18.63 16.57 -0.39
C GLU A 285 -18.63 17.49 -1.61
N GLU A 286 -19.36 18.60 -1.60
CA GLU A 286 -19.38 19.56 -2.70
C GLU A 286 -17.97 20.07 -3.03
N ILE A 287 -17.18 20.39 -2.00
CA ILE A 287 -15.78 20.81 -2.15
C ILE A 287 -14.94 19.71 -2.78
N VAL A 288 -15.06 18.46 -2.29
CA VAL A 288 -14.25 17.36 -2.82
C VAL A 288 -14.68 16.99 -4.25
N ARG A 289 -15.97 17.09 -4.56
CA ARG A 289 -16.49 16.87 -5.91
C ARG A 289 -15.94 17.91 -6.88
N ALA A 290 -15.89 19.19 -6.49
CA ALA A 290 -15.24 20.24 -7.28
C ALA A 290 -13.74 19.96 -7.50
N GLN A 291 -13.04 19.40 -6.51
CA GLN A 291 -11.64 19.00 -6.66
C GLN A 291 -11.47 17.89 -7.72
N PHE A 292 -12.30 16.85 -7.69
CA PHE A 292 -12.25 15.77 -8.68
C PHE A 292 -12.78 16.16 -10.07
N GLN A 293 -13.56 17.24 -10.20
CA GLN A 293 -13.91 17.78 -11.51
C GLN A 293 -12.69 18.38 -12.23
N VAL A 294 -11.79 19.01 -11.48
CA VAL A 294 -10.55 19.61 -12.02
C VAL A 294 -9.42 18.59 -12.13
N ASP A 295 -9.36 17.64 -11.20
CA ASP A 295 -8.34 16.59 -11.14
C ASP A 295 -9.01 15.20 -11.02
N PRO A 296 -9.50 14.62 -12.14
CA PRO A 296 -10.28 13.39 -12.14
C PRO A 296 -9.56 12.17 -11.58
N PHE A 297 -8.22 12.19 -11.59
CA PHE A 297 -7.37 11.07 -11.15
C PHE A 297 -6.73 11.33 -9.77
N GLY A 298 -6.92 12.53 -9.20
CA GLY A 298 -6.35 12.93 -7.91
C GLY A 298 -4.83 13.01 -7.91
N CYS A 299 -4.22 13.39 -9.03
CA CYS A 299 -2.77 13.41 -9.22
C CYS A 299 -2.09 14.69 -8.71
N THR A 300 -2.86 15.73 -8.40
CA THR A 300 -2.34 17.06 -8.08
C THR A 300 -3.02 17.67 -6.85
N GLY A 301 -2.46 18.80 -6.39
CA GLY A 301 -3.07 19.65 -5.37
C GLY A 301 -3.42 18.94 -4.06
N SER A 302 -4.57 19.29 -3.50
CA SER A 302 -5.00 18.78 -2.20
C SER A 302 -5.37 17.30 -2.22
N LEU A 303 -5.83 16.75 -3.35
CA LEU A 303 -6.19 15.34 -3.46
C LEU A 303 -4.95 14.47 -3.37
N HIS A 304 -3.92 14.79 -4.16
CA HIS A 304 -2.64 14.09 -4.12
C HIS A 304 -1.99 14.16 -2.74
N TYR A 305 -1.96 15.35 -2.13
CA TYR A 305 -1.40 15.51 -0.79
C TYR A 305 -2.16 14.70 0.28
N LYS A 306 -3.50 14.64 0.20
CA LYS A 306 -4.31 13.77 1.07
C LYS A 306 -3.95 12.30 0.85
N ARG A 307 -3.78 11.86 -0.40
CA ARG A 307 -3.41 10.48 -0.74
C ARG A 307 -2.05 10.10 -0.16
N LEU A 308 -1.03 10.97 -0.29
CA LEU A 308 0.30 10.76 0.29
C LEU A 308 0.26 10.64 1.82
N LYS A 309 -0.58 11.44 2.49
CA LYS A 309 -0.73 11.39 3.95
C LYS A 309 -1.43 10.13 4.46
N ARG A 310 -2.20 9.45 3.62
CA ARG A 310 -2.98 8.26 3.95
C ARG A 310 -2.22 6.96 3.67
N ASP A 311 -0.90 7.02 3.64
CA ASP A 311 -0.01 5.85 3.62
C ASP A 311 1.00 5.89 4.79
N PRO A 312 0.51 5.89 6.04
CA PRO A 312 1.37 6.00 7.23
C PRO A 312 2.30 4.79 7.44
N PHE A 313 2.00 3.65 6.81
CA PHE A 313 2.78 2.40 6.94
C PHE A 313 3.65 2.11 5.70
N HIS A 314 3.64 3.01 4.71
CA HIS A 314 4.45 2.90 3.50
C HIS A 314 4.22 1.58 2.74
N ARG A 315 2.95 1.22 2.57
CA ARG A 315 2.52 -0.02 1.93
C ARG A 315 2.79 0.07 0.44
N SER A 316 3.50 -0.92 -0.11
CA SER A 316 3.65 -1.03 -1.56
C SER A 316 2.30 -1.36 -2.20
N VAL A 317 1.86 -0.52 -3.14
CA VAL A 317 0.61 -0.73 -3.90
C VAL A 317 0.88 -1.78 -4.99
N PRO A 318 0.13 -2.90 -5.06
CA PRO A 318 0.41 -3.99 -6.01
C PRO A 318 -0.04 -3.70 -7.45
N TYR A 319 -0.88 -2.68 -7.65
CA TYR A 319 -1.44 -2.36 -8.96
C TYR A 319 -0.50 -1.48 -9.79
N PRO A 320 -0.42 -1.67 -11.12
CA PRO A 320 -1.34 -2.46 -11.96
C PRO A 320 -0.85 -3.88 -12.32
N GLU A 321 0.06 -4.51 -11.57
CA GLU A 321 0.67 -5.80 -11.97
C GLU A 321 -0.35 -6.92 -12.21
N GLY A 322 -1.49 -6.89 -11.52
CA GLY A 322 -2.61 -7.83 -11.70
C GLY A 322 -3.66 -7.46 -12.75
N CYS A 323 -3.55 -6.28 -13.37
CA CYS A 323 -4.46 -5.78 -14.41
C CYS A 323 -3.68 -5.02 -15.49
N PRO A 324 -2.81 -5.72 -16.26
CA PRO A 324 -1.89 -5.09 -17.20
C PRO A 324 -2.59 -4.24 -18.27
N GLU A 325 -3.84 -4.57 -18.63
CA GLU A 325 -4.65 -3.81 -19.58
C GLU A 325 -5.01 -2.42 -19.06
N LEU A 326 -4.99 -2.19 -17.74
CA LEU A 326 -5.20 -0.87 -17.13
C LEU A 326 -3.88 -0.12 -16.86
N LYS A 327 -2.71 -0.66 -17.21
CA LYS A 327 -1.42 -0.03 -16.90
C LYS A 327 -1.34 1.44 -17.32
N GLY A 328 -1.81 1.76 -18.53
CA GLY A 328 -1.82 3.13 -19.02
C GLY A 328 -2.77 4.05 -18.24
N LEU A 329 -3.93 3.54 -17.81
CA LEU A 329 -4.89 4.26 -16.97
C LEU A 329 -4.30 4.59 -15.59
N PHE A 330 -3.60 3.62 -14.97
CA PHE A 330 -2.94 3.83 -13.67
C PHE A 330 -1.82 4.87 -13.72
N SER A 331 -1.16 5.01 -14.87
CA SER A 331 -0.11 6.02 -15.08
C SER A 331 -0.64 7.37 -15.57
N TYR A 332 -1.94 7.49 -15.84
CA TYR A 332 -2.51 8.67 -16.48
C TYR A 332 -2.90 9.73 -15.44
N CYS A 333 -2.44 10.95 -15.70
CA CYS A 333 -2.75 12.13 -14.92
C CYS A 333 -3.02 13.29 -15.89
N GLY A 334 -4.29 13.54 -16.18
CA GLY A 334 -4.70 14.63 -17.06
C GLY A 334 -6.12 15.11 -16.75
N PRO A 335 -6.47 16.33 -17.19
CA PRO A 335 -7.81 16.90 -16.97
C PRO A 335 -8.87 16.29 -17.91
N ALA A 336 -8.44 15.67 -19.01
CA ALA A 336 -9.32 15.02 -19.98
C ALA A 336 -9.51 13.53 -19.65
N PRO A 337 -10.60 12.88 -20.11
CA PRO A 337 -10.75 11.43 -20.04
C PRO A 337 -9.52 10.69 -20.59
N TYR A 338 -9.21 9.52 -20.02
CA TYR A 338 -8.10 8.70 -20.48
C TYR A 338 -8.29 8.32 -21.96
N PRO A 339 -7.34 8.65 -22.86
CA PRO A 339 -7.52 8.45 -24.30
C PRO A 339 -7.21 7.02 -24.78
N GLY A 340 -6.65 6.17 -23.91
CA GLY A 340 -6.27 4.81 -24.29
C GLY A 340 -7.46 3.85 -24.30
N THR A 341 -7.29 2.72 -24.98
CA THR A 341 -8.30 1.66 -25.02
C THR A 341 -8.49 1.04 -23.63
N LEU A 342 -9.76 0.87 -23.24
CA LEU A 342 -10.14 0.23 -21.99
C LEU A 342 -10.88 -1.09 -22.25
N PRO A 343 -10.80 -2.08 -21.34
CA PRO A 343 -11.38 -3.42 -21.54
C PRO A 343 -12.90 -3.45 -21.75
N TRP A 344 -13.59 -2.41 -21.28
CA TRP A 344 -15.05 -2.25 -21.36
C TRP A 344 -15.52 -1.28 -22.46
N GLY A 345 -14.61 -0.75 -23.27
CA GLY A 345 -14.91 0.23 -24.32
C GLY A 345 -15.27 -0.36 -25.68
N LYS A 346 -15.85 -1.56 -25.74
CA LYS A 346 -16.28 -2.23 -26.97
C LYS A 346 -17.77 -2.51 -26.96
#